data_AF-A0A944S4C4-F1
#
_entry.id   AF-A0A944S4C4-F1
#
_cell.length_a   1.000
_cell.length_b   1.000
_cell.length_c   1.000
_cell.angle_alpha   90.00
_cell.angle_beta   90.00
_cell.angle_gamma   90.00
#
_symmetry.space_group_name_H-M   'P 1'
#
loop_
_entity.id
_entity.type
_entity.pdbx_description
1 polymer ?
#
loop_
_entity_poly.entity_id
_entity_poly.type
_entity_poly.pdbx_seq_one_letter_code
_entity_poly.pdbx_strand_id
1 'polypeptide(L)'
;MSKSNSDGLARLQNESRIPATTWRQWCNLLKMDPEEAIDVWEEICHPIMVANRKTPEIPYILQLRSGRLDLDIFEFKEEVAKVLHFMTFIYNLGDERLTKGKIKTALLKLYRTTGKRTSSDRPRDYIERFIADACALVVVAKILKGANITLTSVLKPVIEGAASMSQVMALGLKSVGDAGVAEVIRDFFNDPFINPDAVRAPASVASPEDDDDD
;
A
#
# COMPACT_ATOMS: atom_id res chain seq x y z
N MET A 1 -14.42 40.84 -8.83
CA MET A 1 -13.70 40.74 -10.11
C MET A 1 -13.56 39.25 -10.45
N SER A 2 -14.39 38.75 -11.37
CA SER A 2 -14.40 37.35 -11.81
C SER A 2 -13.62 37.23 -13.13
N LYS A 3 -12.39 36.73 -13.08
CA LYS A 3 -11.60 36.36 -14.27
C LYS A 3 -10.98 34.98 -14.06
N SER A 4 -11.40 34.05 -14.93
CA SER A 4 -10.72 32.81 -15.39
C SER A 4 -10.24 31.77 -14.36
N ASN A 5 -11.16 30.96 -13.81
CA ASN A 5 -10.83 29.67 -13.16
C ASN A 5 -11.18 28.46 -14.05
N SER A 6 -11.18 28.57 -15.39
CA SER A 6 -11.85 27.57 -16.25
C SER A 6 -11.19 27.20 -17.58
N ASP A 7 -9.88 26.96 -17.64
CA ASP A 7 -9.30 26.39 -18.88
C ASP A 7 -8.55 25.06 -18.69
N GLY A 8 -7.92 24.81 -17.54
CA GLY A 8 -7.19 23.55 -17.30
C GLY A 8 -8.07 22.29 -17.36
N LEU A 9 -9.25 22.31 -16.73
CA LEU A 9 -10.17 21.16 -16.77
C LEU A 9 -10.86 20.98 -18.14
N ALA A 10 -11.02 22.05 -18.91
CA ALA A 10 -11.56 21.97 -20.27
C ALA A 10 -10.55 21.29 -21.21
N ARG A 11 -9.25 21.59 -21.04
CA ARG A 11 -8.17 20.85 -21.70
C ARG A 11 -8.18 19.37 -21.33
N LEU A 12 -8.26 19.05 -20.03
CA LEU A 12 -8.35 17.65 -19.58
C LEU A 12 -9.50 16.90 -20.23
N GLN A 13 -10.66 17.53 -20.44
CA GLN A 13 -11.77 16.89 -21.11
C GLN A 13 -11.43 16.43 -22.52
N ASN A 14 -10.72 17.25 -23.29
CA ASN A 14 -10.34 16.91 -24.66
C ASN A 14 -9.34 15.75 -24.70
N GLU A 15 -8.38 15.73 -23.76
CA GLU A 15 -7.31 14.73 -23.72
C GLU A 15 -7.78 13.40 -23.11
N SER A 16 -8.46 13.47 -21.96
CA SER A 16 -8.92 12.30 -21.22
C SER A 16 -10.24 11.73 -21.72
N ARG A 17 -10.99 12.49 -22.52
CA ARG A 17 -12.37 12.21 -22.93
C ARG A 17 -13.34 12.05 -21.75
N ILE A 18 -12.97 12.56 -20.59
CA ILE A 18 -13.81 12.58 -19.38
C ILE A 18 -14.40 13.98 -19.22
N PRO A 19 -15.70 14.14 -18.98
CA PRO A 19 -16.32 15.45 -18.83
C PRO A 19 -15.63 16.31 -17.75
N ALA A 20 -15.45 17.61 -18.02
CA ALA A 20 -14.90 18.55 -17.04
C ALA A 20 -15.74 18.60 -15.74
N THR A 21 -17.05 18.30 -15.82
CA THR A 21 -17.93 18.16 -14.66
C THR A 21 -17.56 16.97 -13.78
N THR A 22 -17.16 15.85 -14.37
CA THR A 22 -16.69 14.66 -13.64
C THR A 22 -15.35 14.91 -12.97
N TRP A 23 -14.40 15.54 -13.67
CA TRP A 23 -13.13 15.98 -13.06
C TRP A 23 -13.37 16.90 -11.86
N ARG A 24 -14.24 17.90 -12.01
CA ARG A 24 -14.62 18.80 -10.92
C ARG A 24 -15.27 18.06 -9.75
N GLN A 25 -16.12 17.06 -10.03
CA GLN A 25 -16.72 16.23 -8.99
C GLN A 25 -15.67 15.45 -8.20
N TRP A 26 -14.68 14.85 -8.86
CA TRP A 26 -13.58 14.15 -8.18
C TRP A 26 -12.76 15.11 -7.32
N CYS A 27 -12.38 16.27 -7.85
CA CYS A 27 -11.66 17.31 -7.10
C CYS A 27 -12.43 17.70 -5.83
N ASN A 28 -13.73 17.97 -5.97
CA ASN A 28 -14.60 18.34 -4.84
C ASN A 28 -14.70 17.22 -3.78
N LEU A 29 -14.88 15.96 -4.21
CA LEU A 29 -14.96 14.82 -3.29
C LEU A 29 -13.66 14.57 -2.54
N LEU A 30 -12.53 14.83 -3.20
CA LEU A 30 -11.19 14.61 -2.66
C LEU A 30 -10.63 15.84 -1.94
N LYS A 31 -11.35 16.99 -1.97
CA LYS A 31 -10.86 18.29 -1.49
C LYS A 31 -9.49 18.65 -2.09
N MET A 32 -9.35 18.38 -3.39
CA MET A 32 -8.13 18.58 -4.17
C MET A 32 -8.30 19.77 -5.11
N ASP A 33 -7.26 20.59 -5.25
CA ASP A 33 -7.26 21.66 -6.25
C ASP A 33 -7.32 21.08 -7.67
N PRO A 34 -8.12 21.64 -8.59
CA PRO A 34 -8.05 21.28 -10.00
C PRO A 34 -6.65 21.23 -10.60
N GLU A 35 -5.71 22.09 -10.18
CA GLU A 35 -4.32 22.08 -10.64
C GLU A 35 -3.61 20.77 -10.29
N GLU A 36 -3.77 20.28 -9.07
CA GLU A 36 -3.24 18.98 -8.62
C GLU A 36 -3.78 17.81 -9.46
N ALA A 37 -5.06 17.87 -9.85
CA ALA A 37 -5.67 16.85 -10.69
C ALA A 37 -5.14 16.89 -12.15
N ILE A 38 -4.80 18.09 -12.64
CA ILE A 38 -4.15 18.29 -13.94
C ILE A 38 -2.74 17.70 -13.92
N ASP A 39 -1.94 18.01 -12.89
CA ASP A 39 -0.60 17.46 -12.74
C ASP A 39 -0.61 15.93 -12.70
N VAL A 40 -1.54 15.32 -11.95
CA VAL A 40 -1.73 13.86 -11.94
C VAL A 40 -2.09 13.31 -13.31
N TRP A 41 -2.87 14.04 -14.11
CA TRP A 41 -3.17 13.61 -15.46
C TRP A 41 -1.92 13.67 -16.35
N GLU A 42 -1.25 14.81 -16.40
CA GLU A 42 -0.15 15.09 -17.32
C GLU A 42 1.08 14.25 -17.00
N GLU A 43 1.43 14.13 -15.73
CA GLU A 43 2.68 13.47 -15.32
C GLU A 43 2.55 11.96 -15.13
N ILE A 44 1.33 11.46 -14.91
CA ILE A 44 1.11 10.07 -14.47
C ILE A 44 0.10 9.37 -15.39
N CYS A 45 -1.14 9.84 -15.44
CA CYS A 45 -2.22 9.09 -16.10
C CYS A 45 -2.07 9.05 -17.63
N HIS A 46 -1.74 10.18 -18.25
CA HIS A 46 -1.57 10.29 -19.69
C HIS A 46 -0.38 9.45 -20.19
N PRO A 47 0.82 9.51 -19.58
CA PRO A 47 1.93 8.60 -19.94
C PRO A 47 1.57 7.11 -19.83
N ILE A 48 0.87 6.70 -18.76
CA ILE A 48 0.40 5.31 -18.61
C ILE A 48 -0.57 4.94 -19.73
N MET A 49 -1.50 5.84 -20.06
CA MET A 49 -2.47 5.63 -21.13
C MET A 49 -1.78 5.48 -22.49
N VAL A 50 -0.81 6.32 -22.80
CA VAL A 50 -0.04 6.26 -24.06
C VAL A 50 0.74 4.94 -24.14
N ALA A 51 1.44 4.57 -23.08
CA ALA A 51 2.26 3.35 -23.05
C ALA A 51 1.41 2.07 -23.15
N ASN A 52 0.30 2.00 -22.42
CA ASN A 52 -0.51 0.78 -22.30
C ASN A 52 -1.71 0.74 -23.25
N ARG A 53 -1.98 1.85 -23.97
CA ARG A 53 -3.19 2.06 -24.78
C ARG A 53 -4.50 1.81 -24.02
N LYS A 54 -4.47 2.01 -22.71
CA LYS A 54 -5.59 1.78 -21.79
C LYS A 54 -5.66 2.92 -20.78
N THR A 55 -6.86 3.46 -20.58
CA THR A 55 -7.08 4.47 -19.54
C THR A 55 -6.78 3.86 -18.17
N PRO A 56 -5.85 4.44 -17.38
CA PRO A 56 -5.60 3.97 -16.03
C PRO A 56 -6.80 4.25 -15.13
N GLU A 57 -6.79 3.68 -13.92
CA GLU A 57 -7.81 3.97 -12.91
C GLU A 57 -7.60 5.37 -12.29
N ILE A 58 -7.89 6.40 -13.07
CA ILE A 58 -7.71 7.82 -12.69
C ILE A 58 -8.31 8.12 -11.31
N PRO A 59 -9.55 7.70 -10.96
CA PRO A 59 -10.12 7.99 -9.64
C PRO A 59 -9.30 7.38 -8.50
N TYR A 60 -8.69 6.22 -8.71
CA TYR A 60 -7.86 5.56 -7.71
C TYR A 60 -6.52 6.30 -7.52
N ILE A 61 -5.88 6.72 -8.62
CA ILE A 61 -4.64 7.51 -8.58
C ILE A 61 -4.89 8.86 -7.90
N LEU A 62 -6.00 9.54 -8.21
CA LEU A 62 -6.40 10.78 -7.53
C LEU A 62 -6.67 10.55 -6.04
N GLN A 63 -7.27 9.42 -5.66
CA GLN A 63 -7.45 9.06 -4.25
C GLN A 63 -6.12 8.83 -3.50
N LEU A 64 -5.09 8.32 -4.18
CA LEU A 64 -3.74 8.23 -3.62
C LEU A 64 -3.12 9.62 -3.49
N ARG A 65 -3.18 10.45 -4.54
CA ARG A 65 -2.67 11.84 -4.53
C ARG A 65 -3.29 12.66 -3.42
N SER A 66 -4.61 12.55 -3.21
CA SER A 66 -5.30 13.31 -2.17
C SER A 66 -4.83 12.97 -0.76
N GLY A 67 -4.16 11.83 -0.57
CA GLY A 67 -3.55 11.44 0.71
C GLY A 67 -2.11 11.90 0.86
N ARG A 68 -1.48 12.38 -0.22
CA ARG A 68 -0.06 12.78 -0.29
C ARG A 68 0.15 14.11 -1.00
N LEU A 69 -0.65 15.11 -0.62
CA LEU A 69 -0.50 16.49 -1.11
C LEU A 69 0.77 17.17 -0.55
N ASP A 70 1.45 16.55 0.42
CA ASP A 70 2.75 16.95 0.94
C ASP A 70 3.90 16.75 -0.04
N LEU A 71 3.76 15.83 -1.00
CA LEU A 71 4.80 15.54 -2.00
C LEU A 71 4.64 16.44 -3.22
N ASP A 72 5.75 16.74 -3.90
CA ASP A 72 5.66 17.22 -5.27
C ASP A 72 5.17 16.10 -6.22
N ILE A 73 4.79 16.47 -7.45
CA ILE A 73 4.23 15.52 -8.42
C ILE A 73 5.23 14.44 -8.85
N PHE A 74 6.53 14.73 -8.91
CA PHE A 74 7.56 13.78 -9.33
C PHE A 74 7.89 12.78 -8.22
N GLU A 75 7.94 13.24 -6.97
CA GLU A 75 8.03 12.36 -5.80
C GLU A 75 6.81 11.45 -5.70
N PHE A 76 5.61 12.01 -5.88
CA PHE A 76 4.38 11.23 -5.88
C PHE A 76 4.34 10.23 -7.06
N LYS A 77 4.83 10.60 -8.24
CA LYS A 77 4.94 9.71 -9.41
C LYS A 77 5.81 8.49 -9.12
N GLU A 78 6.95 8.69 -8.48
CA GLU A 78 7.84 7.62 -8.02
C GLU A 78 7.14 6.68 -7.02
N GLU A 79 6.38 7.25 -6.09
CA GLU A 79 5.67 6.49 -5.07
C GLU A 79 4.49 5.70 -5.63
N VAL A 80 3.62 6.35 -6.40
CA VAL A 80 2.41 5.75 -6.95
C VAL A 80 2.74 4.60 -7.90
N ALA A 81 3.85 4.69 -8.64
CA ALA A 81 4.32 3.60 -9.48
C ALA A 81 4.55 2.31 -8.68
N LYS A 82 5.13 2.41 -7.47
CA LYS A 82 5.37 1.27 -6.57
C LYS A 82 4.05 0.68 -6.04
N VAL A 83 3.10 1.55 -5.68
CA VAL A 83 1.74 1.12 -5.28
C VAL A 83 1.03 0.38 -6.42
N LEU A 84 1.01 0.96 -7.62
CA LEU A 84 0.34 0.36 -8.79
C LEU A 84 1.01 -0.95 -9.22
N HIS A 85 2.34 -1.05 -9.11
CA HIS A 85 3.07 -2.28 -9.38
C HIS A 85 2.69 -3.39 -8.39
N PHE A 86 2.69 -3.08 -7.08
CA PHE A 86 2.28 -4.02 -6.04
C PHE A 86 0.83 -4.50 -6.22
N MET A 87 -0.09 -3.58 -6.56
CA MET A 87 -1.46 -3.95 -6.89
C MET A 87 -1.52 -4.92 -8.07
N THR A 88 -0.82 -4.61 -9.16
CA THR A 88 -0.75 -5.47 -10.35
C THR A 88 -0.19 -6.85 -10.00
N PHE A 89 0.87 -6.90 -9.19
CA PHE A 89 1.45 -8.14 -8.69
C PHE A 89 0.42 -8.99 -7.95
N ILE A 90 -0.32 -8.43 -6.98
CA ILE A 90 -1.36 -9.17 -6.24
C ILE A 90 -2.42 -9.72 -7.18
N TYR A 91 -2.91 -8.91 -8.13
CA TYR A 91 -3.94 -9.36 -9.07
C TYR A 91 -3.43 -10.47 -9.99
N ASN A 92 -2.17 -10.44 -10.38
CA ASN A 92 -1.55 -11.45 -11.23
C ASN A 92 -1.30 -12.80 -10.52
N LEU A 93 -1.37 -12.85 -9.19
CA LEU A 93 -1.31 -14.13 -8.46
C LEU A 93 -2.54 -15.02 -8.70
N GLY A 94 -3.63 -14.47 -9.25
CA GLY A 94 -4.86 -15.23 -9.53
C GLY A 94 -5.54 -15.78 -8.27
N ASP A 95 -5.20 -15.27 -7.09
CA ASP A 95 -5.74 -15.74 -5.82
C ASP A 95 -6.95 -14.89 -5.38
N GLU A 96 -8.13 -15.51 -5.38
CA GLU A 96 -9.36 -14.86 -4.92
C GLU A 96 -9.28 -14.44 -3.44
N ARG A 97 -8.52 -15.13 -2.59
CA ARG A 97 -8.37 -14.71 -1.18
C ARG A 97 -7.72 -13.34 -1.06
N LEU A 98 -6.86 -12.98 -2.02
CA LEU A 98 -6.15 -11.69 -2.02
C LEU A 98 -6.93 -10.61 -2.77
N THR A 99 -7.67 -10.98 -3.81
CA THR A 99 -8.28 -10.03 -4.75
C THR A 99 -9.80 -9.84 -4.57
N LYS A 100 -10.49 -10.75 -3.86
CA LYS A 100 -11.93 -10.69 -3.65
C LYS A 100 -12.33 -9.54 -2.72
N GLY A 101 -13.52 -9.00 -2.97
CA GLY A 101 -14.12 -7.92 -2.18
C GLY A 101 -13.58 -6.55 -2.57
N LYS A 102 -13.35 -5.68 -1.57
CA LYS A 102 -12.95 -4.27 -1.78
C LYS A 102 -11.45 -4.06 -1.52
N ILE A 103 -10.60 -4.93 -2.08
CA ILE A 103 -9.17 -4.91 -1.76
C ILE A 103 -8.49 -3.58 -2.10
N LYS A 104 -8.81 -2.98 -3.27
CA LYS A 104 -8.26 -1.67 -3.67
C LYS A 104 -8.57 -0.60 -2.63
N THR A 105 -9.80 -0.59 -2.13
CA THR A 105 -10.23 0.33 -1.06
C THR A 105 -9.54 0.03 0.26
N ALA A 106 -9.36 -1.24 0.62
CA ALA A 106 -8.66 -1.62 1.84
C ALA A 106 -7.17 -1.22 1.80
N LEU A 107 -6.49 -1.46 0.67
CA LEU A 107 -5.09 -1.05 0.47
C LEU A 107 -4.94 0.46 0.40
N LEU A 108 -5.89 1.19 -0.21
CA LEU A 108 -5.92 2.66 -0.16
C LEU A 108 -6.04 3.17 1.29
N LYS A 109 -6.87 2.52 2.11
CA LYS A 109 -7.00 2.89 3.52
C LYS A 109 -5.72 2.56 4.30
N LEU A 110 -5.11 1.40 4.06
CA LEU A 110 -3.82 1.05 4.66
C LEU A 110 -2.75 2.08 4.29
N TYR A 111 -2.65 2.43 3.01
CA TYR A 111 -1.75 3.47 2.51
C TYR A 111 -1.91 4.75 3.33
N ARG A 112 -3.14 5.30 3.39
CA ARG A 112 -3.43 6.52 4.17
C ARG A 112 -3.14 6.41 5.67
N THR A 113 -3.28 5.23 6.28
CA THR A 113 -2.97 5.04 7.71
C THR A 113 -1.48 4.80 7.97
N THR A 114 -0.69 4.36 6.99
CA THR A 114 0.78 4.26 7.11
C THR A 114 1.41 5.59 7.44
N GLY A 115 0.97 6.69 6.81
CA GLY A 115 1.52 8.03 7.08
C GLY A 115 1.33 8.53 8.49
N LYS A 116 0.33 8.02 9.20
CA LYS A 116 0.13 8.33 10.62
C LYS A 116 1.07 7.54 11.54
N ARG A 117 1.64 6.43 11.04
CA ARG A 117 2.48 5.50 11.80
C ARG A 117 3.98 5.68 11.51
N THR A 118 4.33 6.18 10.33
CA THR A 118 5.70 6.53 9.97
C THR A 118 5.97 8.00 10.25
N SER A 119 6.78 8.28 11.27
CA SER A 119 7.41 9.59 11.46
C SER A 119 8.85 9.47 10.98
N SER A 120 9.07 9.68 9.68
CA SER A 120 10.43 9.70 9.11
C SER A 120 10.59 10.92 8.22
N ASP A 121 11.77 11.53 8.28
CA ASP A 121 12.17 12.65 7.42
C ASP A 121 12.51 12.20 5.99
N ARG A 122 12.52 10.89 5.72
CA ARG A 122 12.77 10.33 4.38
C ARG A 122 11.44 9.94 3.72
N PRO A 123 11.05 10.60 2.61
CA PRO A 123 9.81 10.26 1.89
C PRO A 123 9.69 8.79 1.49
N ARG A 124 10.82 8.12 1.21
CA ARG A 124 10.86 6.71 0.81
C ARG A 124 10.43 5.73 1.92
N ASP A 125 10.63 6.10 3.17
CA ASP A 125 10.35 5.21 4.31
C ASP A 125 8.83 4.94 4.42
N TYR A 126 8.01 5.91 4.02
CA TYR A 126 6.56 5.74 3.97
C TYR A 126 6.15 4.62 3.02
N ILE A 127 6.65 4.65 1.77
CA ILE A 127 6.23 3.69 0.74
C ILE A 127 6.79 2.30 1.03
N GLU A 128 8.03 2.23 1.52
CA GLU A 128 8.65 1.00 1.97
C GLU A 128 7.84 0.35 3.11
N ARG A 129 7.44 1.14 4.11
CA ARG A 129 6.59 0.66 5.21
C ARG A 129 5.22 0.19 4.72
N PHE A 130 4.58 0.93 3.82
CA PHE A 130 3.29 0.53 3.23
C PHE A 130 3.41 -0.83 2.54
N ILE A 131 4.42 -1.02 1.69
CA ILE A 131 4.64 -2.28 0.98
C ILE A 131 4.96 -3.41 1.95
N ALA A 132 5.83 -3.18 2.94
CA ALA A 132 6.18 -4.17 3.96
C ALA A 132 4.95 -4.62 4.76
N ASP A 133 4.10 -3.67 5.19
CA ASP A 133 2.83 -3.97 5.87
C ASP A 133 1.89 -4.79 4.99
N ALA A 134 1.73 -4.38 3.73
CA ALA A 134 0.85 -5.06 2.80
C ALA A 134 1.34 -6.49 2.52
N CYS A 135 2.66 -6.70 2.35
CA CYS A 135 3.28 -8.02 2.22
C CYS A 135 3.04 -8.89 3.46
N ALA A 136 3.24 -8.34 4.67
CA ALA A 136 2.96 -9.05 5.90
C ALA A 136 1.51 -9.53 5.98
N LEU A 137 0.56 -8.66 5.64
CA LEU A 137 -0.87 -8.99 5.67
C LEU A 137 -1.27 -9.99 4.57
N VAL A 138 -0.60 -9.96 3.40
CA VAL A 138 -0.75 -11.01 2.37
C VAL A 138 -0.33 -12.36 2.92
N VAL A 139 0.85 -12.46 3.56
CA VAL A 139 1.33 -13.71 4.17
C VAL A 139 0.36 -14.18 5.26
N VAL A 140 -0.08 -13.30 6.16
CA VAL A 140 -1.10 -13.62 7.18
C VAL A 140 -2.37 -14.15 6.51
N ALA A 141 -2.89 -13.47 5.49
CA ALA A 141 -4.09 -13.89 4.79
C ALA A 141 -3.96 -15.27 4.14
N LYS A 142 -2.75 -15.71 3.79
CA LYS A 142 -2.48 -17.02 3.20
C LYS A 142 -2.34 -18.14 4.23
N ILE A 143 -1.69 -17.87 5.36
CA ILE A 143 -1.39 -18.87 6.40
C ILE A 143 -2.55 -19.13 7.37
N LEU A 144 -3.43 -18.14 7.58
CA LEU A 144 -4.58 -18.33 8.44
C LEU A 144 -5.51 -19.41 7.88
N LYS A 145 -5.85 -20.36 8.74
CA LYS A 145 -6.72 -21.50 8.42
C LYS A 145 -8.18 -21.07 8.58
N GLY A 146 -8.86 -20.83 7.47
CA GLY A 146 -10.29 -20.50 7.46
C GLY A 146 -10.81 -20.32 6.04
N ALA A 147 -11.92 -21.00 5.71
CA ALA A 147 -12.47 -21.04 4.35
C ALA A 147 -12.82 -19.65 3.77
N ASN A 148 -13.06 -18.66 4.63
CA ASN A 148 -13.51 -17.33 4.24
C ASN A 148 -12.52 -16.20 4.59
N ILE A 149 -11.27 -16.53 4.93
CA ILE A 149 -10.27 -15.51 5.24
C ILE A 149 -9.75 -14.90 3.93
N THR A 150 -9.96 -13.59 3.81
CA THR A 150 -9.50 -12.76 2.70
C THR A 150 -8.52 -11.70 3.20
N LEU A 151 -7.70 -11.17 2.31
CA LEU A 151 -6.83 -10.04 2.61
C LEU A 151 -7.62 -8.84 3.13
N THR A 152 -8.81 -8.59 2.56
CA THR A 152 -9.72 -7.54 3.06
C THR A 152 -10.11 -7.75 4.53
N SER A 153 -10.41 -8.99 4.94
CA SER A 153 -10.76 -9.30 6.33
C SER A 153 -9.58 -9.18 7.30
N VAL A 154 -8.36 -9.43 6.82
CA VAL A 154 -7.12 -9.30 7.62
C VAL A 154 -6.71 -7.82 7.76
N LEU A 155 -6.90 -7.03 6.70
CA LEU A 155 -6.65 -5.58 6.69
C LEU A 155 -7.59 -4.80 7.60
N LYS A 156 -8.85 -5.24 7.72
CA LYS A 156 -9.91 -4.47 8.39
C LYS A 156 -9.56 -4.08 9.83
N PRO A 157 -9.13 -5.00 10.73
CA PRO A 157 -8.76 -4.65 12.10
C PRO A 157 -7.61 -3.63 12.19
N VAL A 158 -6.64 -3.70 11.29
CA VAL A 158 -5.51 -2.75 11.24
C VAL A 158 -5.98 -1.36 10.82
N ILE A 159 -6.80 -1.28 9.77
CA ILE A 159 -7.33 -0.03 9.24
C ILE A 159 -8.24 0.66 10.26
N GLU A 160 -9.03 -0.11 11.00
CA GLU A 160 -9.97 0.39 12.02
C GLU A 160 -9.28 0.67 13.36
N GLY A 161 -7.99 0.35 13.51
CA GLY A 161 -7.23 0.50 14.76
C GLY A 161 -7.63 -0.49 15.85
N ALA A 162 -8.39 -1.54 15.51
CA ALA A 162 -8.80 -2.60 16.44
C ALA A 162 -7.66 -3.59 16.75
N ALA A 163 -6.64 -3.66 15.90
CA ALA A 163 -5.42 -4.43 16.14
C ALA A 163 -4.20 -3.73 15.54
N SER A 164 -3.03 -3.88 16.18
CA SER A 164 -1.75 -3.48 15.61
C SER A 164 -1.26 -4.48 14.56
N MET A 165 -0.32 -4.05 13.71
CA MET A 165 0.35 -4.95 12.75
C MET A 165 0.98 -6.16 13.46
N SER A 166 1.67 -5.91 14.56
CA SER A 166 2.38 -6.90 15.36
C SER A 166 1.42 -7.94 15.96
N GLN A 167 0.23 -7.52 16.40
CA GLN A 167 -0.82 -8.43 16.86
C GLN A 167 -1.35 -9.33 15.73
N VAL A 168 -1.54 -8.78 14.52
CA VAL A 168 -2.02 -9.55 13.36
C VAL A 168 -0.97 -10.54 12.87
N MET A 169 0.31 -10.16 12.86
CA MET A 169 1.42 -11.08 12.54
C MET A 169 1.55 -12.20 13.58
N ALA A 170 1.41 -11.89 14.87
CA ALA A 170 1.40 -12.90 15.93
C ALA A 170 0.25 -13.91 15.78
N LEU A 171 -0.93 -13.47 15.34
CA LEU A 171 -2.04 -14.38 15.00
C LEU A 171 -1.68 -15.30 13.81
N GLY A 172 -1.02 -14.74 12.80
CA GLY A 172 -0.47 -15.49 11.68
C GLY A 172 0.48 -16.59 12.14
N LEU A 173 1.50 -16.24 12.93
CA LEU A 173 2.51 -17.16 13.48
C LEU A 173 1.90 -18.34 14.24
N LYS A 174 0.87 -18.09 15.06
CA LYS A 174 0.14 -19.16 15.77
C LYS A 174 -0.54 -20.17 14.84
N SER A 175 -0.83 -19.79 13.60
CA SER A 175 -1.55 -20.61 12.63
C SER A 175 -0.65 -21.45 11.71
N VAL A 176 0.65 -21.12 11.65
CA VAL A 176 1.63 -21.72 10.73
C VAL A 176 1.82 -23.22 11.00
N GLY A 177 1.84 -23.64 12.27
CA GLY A 177 2.15 -25.03 12.66
C GLY A 177 3.55 -25.46 12.22
N ASP A 178 3.73 -26.75 11.92
CA ASP A 178 5.01 -27.38 11.54
C ASP A 178 5.15 -27.61 10.02
N ALA A 179 4.52 -26.75 9.21
CA ALA A 179 4.66 -26.84 7.76
C ALA A 179 6.12 -26.63 7.32
N GLY A 180 6.55 -27.22 6.19
CA GLY A 180 7.93 -27.06 5.69
C GLY A 180 8.34 -25.60 5.37
N VAL A 181 7.37 -24.68 5.26
CA VAL A 181 7.61 -23.24 5.10
C VAL A 181 7.56 -22.45 6.42
N ALA A 182 7.38 -23.14 7.56
CA ALA A 182 7.12 -22.49 8.83
C ALA A 182 8.29 -21.64 9.31
N GLU A 183 9.52 -22.13 9.17
CA GLU A 183 10.74 -21.39 9.51
C GLU A 183 10.87 -20.13 8.66
N VAL A 184 10.69 -20.25 7.34
CA VAL A 184 10.73 -19.09 6.42
C VAL A 184 9.70 -18.02 6.80
N ILE A 185 8.49 -18.41 7.20
CA ILE A 185 7.45 -17.47 7.65
C ILE A 185 7.82 -16.82 8.99
N ARG A 186 8.43 -17.58 9.91
CA ARG A 186 8.91 -17.05 11.19
C ARG A 186 10.02 -16.03 10.97
N ASP A 187 11.01 -16.37 10.14
CA ASP A 187 12.12 -15.48 9.80
C ASP A 187 11.61 -14.20 9.15
N PHE A 188 10.67 -14.32 8.20
CA PHE A 188 10.04 -13.18 7.57
C PHE A 188 9.32 -12.25 8.56
N PHE A 189 8.58 -12.78 9.54
CA PHE A 189 7.90 -11.96 10.56
C PHE A 189 8.81 -11.48 11.70
N ASN A 190 10.00 -12.05 11.84
CA ASN A 190 11.02 -11.61 12.79
C ASN A 190 11.98 -10.57 12.19
N ASP A 191 11.98 -10.40 10.87
CA ASP A 191 12.75 -9.36 10.19
C ASP A 191 12.34 -7.97 10.75
N PRO A 192 13.28 -7.18 11.31
CA PRO A 192 12.99 -5.85 11.86
C PRO A 192 12.39 -4.87 10.85
N PHE A 193 12.68 -5.05 9.56
CA PHE A 193 12.05 -4.28 8.49
C PHE A 193 10.59 -4.68 8.30
N ILE A 194 10.20 -5.94 8.51
CA ILE A 194 8.80 -6.37 8.41
C ILE A 194 8.04 -6.07 9.70
N ASN A 195 8.65 -6.34 10.85
CA ASN A 195 8.07 -6.16 12.17
C ASN A 195 9.01 -5.34 13.07
N PRO A 196 8.88 -4.01 13.07
CA PRO A 196 9.72 -3.14 13.88
C PRO A 196 9.60 -3.38 15.39
N ASP A 197 8.45 -3.94 15.82
CA ASP A 197 8.17 -4.26 17.22
C ASP A 197 8.59 -5.70 17.59
N ALA A 198 9.21 -6.45 16.68
CA ALA A 198 9.72 -7.78 17.00
C ALA A 198 10.73 -7.65 18.15
N VAL A 199 10.44 -8.31 19.27
CA VAL A 199 11.41 -8.46 20.36
C VAL A 199 12.63 -9.12 19.74
N ARG A 200 13.74 -8.39 19.62
CA ARG A 200 15.03 -9.01 19.24
C ARG A 200 15.29 -10.10 20.27
N ALA A 201 15.12 -11.36 19.87
CA ALA A 201 15.68 -12.45 20.65
C ALA A 201 17.16 -12.12 20.80
N PRO A 202 17.73 -12.16 22.03
CA PRO A 202 19.16 -11.99 22.18
C PRO A 202 19.80 -13.02 21.25
N ALA A 203 20.66 -12.56 20.34
CA ALA A 203 21.50 -13.44 19.54
C ALA A 203 22.08 -14.46 20.52
N SER A 204 21.82 -15.74 20.28
CA SER A 204 22.35 -16.81 21.10
C SER A 204 23.85 -16.56 21.22
N VAL A 205 24.27 -16.14 22.41
CA VAL A 205 25.68 -16.07 22.74
C VAL A 205 26.12 -17.52 22.56
N ALA A 206 26.94 -17.76 21.53
CA ALA A 206 27.60 -19.04 21.40
C ALA A 206 28.26 -19.30 22.74
N SER A 207 27.75 -20.30 23.47
CA SER A 207 28.44 -20.81 24.63
C SER A 207 29.85 -21.13 24.15
N PRO A 208 30.91 -20.61 24.79
CA PRO A 208 32.21 -21.20 24.61
C PRO A 208 32.05 -22.67 24.99
N GLU A 209 32.39 -23.56 24.08
CA GLU A 209 32.54 -24.98 24.38
C GLU A 209 33.48 -25.06 25.59
N ASP A 210 32.98 -25.65 26.67
CA ASP A 210 33.79 -26.10 27.80
C ASP A 210 34.73 -27.18 27.23
N ASP A 211 35.93 -26.76 26.81
CA ASP A 211 37.08 -27.65 26.62
C ASP A 211 37.63 -27.99 28.02
N ASP A 212 36.96 -28.94 28.68
CA ASP A 212 37.57 -29.81 29.68
C ASP A 212 37.67 -31.21 29.05
N ASP A 213 38.88 -31.64 28.67
CA ASP A 213 39.49 -32.89 29.18
C ASP A 213 40.85 -33.21 28.48
N ASP A 214 41.84 -33.49 29.34
CA ASP A 214 43.16 -34.14 29.20
C ASP A 214 44.39 -33.39 28.65
#